data_AF-A0A914KEX5-F1
#
_entry.id   AF-A0A914KEX5-F1
#
_cell.length_a   1.000
_cell.length_b   1.000
_cell.length_c   1.000
_cell.angle_alpha   90.00
_cell.angle_beta   90.00
_cell.angle_gamma   90.00
#
_symmetry.space_group_name_H-M   'P 1'
#
loop_
_entity.id
_entity.type
_entity.pdbx_description
1 polymer ?
#
loop_
_entity_poly.entity_id
_entity_poly.type
_entity_poly.pdbx_seq_one_letter_code
_entity_poly.pdbx_strand_id
1 'polypeptide(L)'
;MIGFFLILSLFLSFVDGEVVDGGISAVSRPEAKCNFSIHEHGPDGKQLSGTSLNTELFYKIKCEKRDGYCLQVSNCTVQGDVKTQKPYPIIDRNGCTFEPSLFEHVQYLDDFTAGIFNPVPIRFRGTKSEVQFECQTTLIPTKGPCERKRCVSNEYSKEANLNH
;
A
#
# COMPACT_ATOMS: atom_id res chain seq x y z
N MET A 1 -38.00 -27.41 -43.22
CA MET A 1 -37.74 -28.52 -44.16
C MET A 1 -36.46 -28.19 -44.90
N ILE A 2 -35.37 -28.95 -44.65
CA ILE A 2 -34.12 -29.08 -45.43
C ILE A 2 -33.26 -27.79 -45.52
N GLY A 3 -31.97 -27.76 -45.17
CA GLY A 3 -31.05 -28.81 -44.76
C GLY A 3 -29.63 -28.26 -44.54
N PHE A 4 -28.82 -29.11 -43.88
CA PHE A 4 -27.36 -29.29 -43.94
C PHE A 4 -26.46 -28.13 -44.39
N PHE A 5 -25.42 -27.80 -43.61
CA PHE A 5 -24.03 -28.14 -43.96
C PHE A 5 -23.08 -27.87 -42.77
N LEU A 6 -22.47 -28.94 -42.28
CA LEU A 6 -21.22 -28.94 -41.51
C LEU A 6 -20.10 -28.46 -42.43
N ILE A 7 -19.32 -27.44 -42.03
CA ILE A 7 -17.95 -27.26 -42.52
C ILE A 7 -17.04 -26.98 -41.33
N LEU A 8 -16.27 -28.02 -41.01
CA LEU A 8 -15.03 -27.99 -40.25
C LEU A 8 -14.01 -27.14 -41.03
N SER A 9 -13.42 -26.12 -40.41
CA SER A 9 -12.29 -25.40 -41.00
C SER A 9 -11.22 -25.16 -39.94
N LEU A 10 -10.31 -26.13 -39.87
CA LEU A 10 -8.95 -25.93 -39.38
C LEU A 10 -8.24 -25.02 -40.38
N PHE A 11 -7.89 -23.81 -39.94
CA PHE A 11 -6.80 -23.05 -40.55
C PHE A 11 -5.80 -22.69 -39.44
N LEU A 12 -4.78 -23.54 -39.33
CA LEU A 12 -3.50 -23.17 -38.74
C LEU A 12 -2.86 -22.15 -39.68
N SER A 13 -2.63 -20.94 -39.20
CA SER A 13 -1.70 -20.00 -39.85
C SER A 13 -0.59 -19.70 -38.87
N PHE A 14 0.56 -20.31 -39.15
CA PHE A 14 1.85 -19.95 -38.58
C PHE A 14 2.18 -18.53 -39.00
N VAL A 15 2.52 -17.67 -38.05
CA VAL A 15 3.35 -16.48 -38.32
C VAL A 15 4.62 -16.69 -37.52
N ASP A 16 5.66 -17.13 -38.22
CA ASP A 16 7.02 -17.16 -37.75
C ASP A 16 7.51 -15.72 -37.68
N GLY A 17 7.82 -15.25 -36.48
CA GLY A 17 8.28 -13.90 -36.21
C GLY A 17 9.53 -13.99 -35.35
N GLU A 18 10.70 -14.08 -35.99
CA GLU A 18 11.97 -13.78 -35.35
C GLU A 18 12.00 -12.31 -34.95
N VAL A 19 12.05 -12.05 -33.64
CA VAL A 19 12.53 -10.76 -33.10
C VAL A 19 13.69 -11.07 -32.17
N VAL A 20 14.88 -10.71 -32.64
CA VAL A 20 16.14 -10.78 -31.91
C VAL A 20 16.42 -9.43 -31.24
N ASP A 21 16.61 -9.52 -29.93
CA ASP A 21 17.46 -8.74 -29.04
C ASP A 21 17.04 -7.34 -28.56
N GLY A 22 17.31 -7.15 -27.27
CA GLY A 22 16.95 -6.00 -26.46
C GLY A 22 16.59 -6.41 -25.04
N GLY A 23 17.47 -7.16 -24.36
CA GLY A 23 17.31 -7.58 -22.97
C GLY A 23 17.15 -6.41 -22.01
N ILE A 24 15.91 -5.95 -21.82
CA ILE A 24 15.49 -5.31 -20.58
C ILE A 24 15.12 -6.47 -19.68
N SER A 25 16.07 -6.93 -18.85
CA SER A 25 15.69 -7.66 -17.64
C SER A 25 14.81 -6.71 -16.84
N ALA A 26 13.51 -6.76 -17.06
CA ALA A 26 12.54 -6.32 -16.09
C ALA A 26 12.90 -7.12 -14.84
N VAL A 27 13.63 -6.49 -13.92
CA VAL A 27 13.91 -7.06 -12.61
C VAL A 27 12.53 -7.26 -12.02
N SER A 28 12.02 -8.49 -12.10
CA SER A 28 10.74 -8.89 -11.56
C SER A 28 10.87 -8.72 -10.06
N ARG A 29 10.51 -7.52 -9.59
CA ARG A 29 10.46 -7.24 -8.17
C ARG A 29 9.35 -8.11 -7.64
N PRO A 30 9.65 -8.96 -6.65
CA PRO A 30 8.61 -9.80 -6.10
C PRO A 30 7.51 -8.91 -5.51
N GLU A 31 6.28 -9.20 -5.89
CA GLU A 31 5.12 -8.55 -5.31
C GLU A 31 5.09 -8.83 -3.80
N ALA A 32 4.93 -7.77 -3.01
CA ALA A 32 4.88 -7.87 -1.56
C ALA A 32 3.51 -8.43 -1.16
N LYS A 33 3.47 -9.63 -0.57
CA LYS A 33 2.24 -10.17 0.01
C LYS A 33 2.04 -9.55 1.39
N CYS A 34 1.10 -8.61 1.49
CA CYS A 34 0.88 -7.83 2.69
C CYS A 34 -0.55 -7.99 3.23
N ASN A 35 -0.67 -8.02 4.55
CA ASN A 35 -1.92 -7.91 5.28
C ASN A 35 -2.05 -6.50 5.85
N PHE A 36 -3.21 -5.89 5.62
CA PHE A 36 -3.57 -4.58 6.14
C PHE A 36 -4.56 -4.76 7.29
N SER A 37 -4.30 -4.10 8.42
CA SER A 37 -5.17 -4.10 9.59
C SER A 37 -5.20 -2.73 10.25
N ILE A 38 -6.29 -2.40 10.94
CA ILE A 38 -6.45 -1.15 11.68
C ILE A 38 -6.46 -1.48 13.16
N HIS A 39 -5.67 -0.76 13.96
CA HIS A 39 -5.54 -0.98 15.39
C HIS A 39 -5.87 0.29 16.18
N GLU A 40 -6.39 0.12 17.39
CA GLU A 40 -6.71 1.22 18.32
C GLU A 40 -5.45 1.76 19.02
N HIS A 41 -5.26 3.08 19.09
CA HIS A 41 -4.18 3.77 19.82
C HIS A 41 -2.72 3.46 19.40
N GLY A 42 -2.45 2.38 18.67
CA GLY A 42 -1.08 2.01 18.34
C GLY A 42 -0.90 0.62 17.72
N PRO A 43 0.36 0.21 17.48
CA PRO A 43 0.69 -1.00 16.72
C PRO A 43 0.28 -2.33 17.40
N ASP A 44 0.19 -2.32 18.73
CA ASP A 44 -0.20 -3.48 19.55
C ASP A 44 -1.64 -3.37 20.08
N GLY A 45 -2.36 -2.33 19.64
CA GLY A 45 -3.74 -2.11 19.99
C GLY A 45 -4.68 -3.19 19.45
N LYS A 46 -5.92 -3.15 19.93
CA LYS A 46 -6.98 -4.04 19.46
C LYS A 46 -7.25 -3.78 17.98
N GLN A 47 -7.34 -4.85 17.18
CA GLN A 47 -7.73 -4.73 15.78
C GLN A 47 -9.21 -4.35 15.66
N LEU A 48 -9.50 -3.38 14.78
CA LEU A 48 -10.81 -2.80 14.56
C LEU A 48 -11.34 -3.17 13.17
N SER A 49 -12.64 -3.39 13.08
CA SER A 49 -13.40 -3.47 11.82
C SER A 49 -14.25 -2.21 11.56
N GLY A 50 -14.35 -1.34 12.57
CA GLY A 50 -15.06 -0.07 12.54
C GLY A 50 -14.73 0.71 13.81
N THR A 51 -14.84 2.04 13.77
CA THR A 51 -14.43 2.91 14.86
C THR A 51 -15.29 4.17 14.95
N SER A 52 -15.11 4.95 16.02
CA SER A 52 -15.66 6.31 16.17
C SER A 52 -14.64 7.36 15.73
N LEU A 53 -15.07 8.61 15.56
CA LEU A 53 -14.16 9.72 15.22
C LEU A 53 -13.25 10.17 16.37
N ASN A 54 -13.40 9.58 17.57
CA ASN A 54 -12.66 9.96 18.77
C ASN A 54 -11.60 8.92 19.17
N THR A 55 -11.30 7.99 18.26
CA THR A 55 -10.44 6.85 18.54
C THR A 55 -9.21 6.95 17.64
N GLU A 56 -8.03 7.10 18.24
CA GLU A 56 -6.77 7.11 17.51
C GLU A 56 -6.56 5.78 16.79
N LEU A 57 -6.06 5.84 15.55
CA LEU A 57 -5.89 4.68 14.70
C LEU A 57 -4.44 4.46 14.33
N PHE A 58 -4.08 3.19 14.21
CA PHE A 58 -2.82 2.76 13.63
C PHE A 58 -3.10 1.83 12.45
N TYR A 59 -2.82 2.31 11.24
CA TYR A 59 -2.93 1.52 10.01
C TYR A 59 -1.69 0.66 9.89
N LYS A 60 -1.81 -0.63 10.21
CA LYS A 60 -0.71 -1.60 10.22
C LYS A 60 -0.64 -2.35 8.89
N ILE A 61 0.58 -2.47 8.37
CA ILE A 61 0.91 -3.15 7.11
C ILE A 61 1.98 -4.18 7.45
N LYS A 62 1.63 -5.46 7.35
CA LYS A 62 2.56 -6.56 7.64
C LYS A 62 2.72 -7.44 6.41
N CYS A 63 3.95 -7.57 5.93
CA CYS A 63 4.24 -8.36 4.73
C CYS A 63 5.00 -9.65 5.06
N GLU A 64 4.92 -10.62 4.16
CA GLU A 64 5.72 -11.84 4.25
C GLU A 64 7.22 -11.50 4.21
N LYS A 65 7.98 -12.09 5.14
CA LYS A 65 9.44 -11.90 5.21
C LYS A 65 10.11 -12.50 3.97
N ARG A 66 11.14 -11.81 3.48
CA ARG A 66 11.95 -12.28 2.36
C ARG A 66 13.42 -11.89 2.57
N ASP A 67 14.29 -12.88 2.65
CA ASP A 67 15.71 -12.66 2.93
C ASP A 67 16.36 -11.75 1.89
N GLY A 68 17.13 -10.76 2.37
CA GLY A 68 17.81 -9.78 1.53
C GLY A 68 16.88 -8.69 0.97
N TYR A 69 15.68 -8.52 1.51
CA TYR A 69 14.76 -7.45 1.14
C TYR A 69 14.26 -6.67 2.36
N CYS A 70 13.75 -5.48 2.11
CA CYS A 70 13.04 -4.63 3.07
C CYS A 70 11.70 -4.22 2.50
N LEU A 71 10.68 -4.11 3.34
CA LEU A 71 9.43 -3.47 2.97
C LEU A 71 9.63 -1.96 2.81
N GLN A 72 9.20 -1.40 1.69
CA GLN A 72 8.99 0.02 1.49
C GLN A 72 7.49 0.29 1.30
N VAL A 73 6.93 1.19 2.10
CA VAL A 73 5.57 1.72 1.95
C VAL A 73 5.64 3.15 1.43
N SER A 74 4.81 3.46 0.42
CA SER A 74 4.79 4.77 -0.22
C SER A 74 3.44 5.05 -0.87
N ASN A 75 3.23 6.31 -1.29
CA ASN A 75 2.09 6.71 -2.12
C ASN A 75 0.74 6.25 -1.55
N CYS A 76 0.49 6.54 -0.28
CA CYS A 76 -0.77 6.17 0.35
C CYS A 76 -1.86 7.18 0.05
N THR A 77 -3.07 6.69 -0.13
CA THR A 77 -4.26 7.48 -0.41
C THR A 77 -5.43 7.05 0.47
N VAL A 78 -6.34 8.00 0.69
CA VAL A 78 -7.64 7.77 1.32
C VAL A 78 -8.78 8.18 0.39
N GLN A 79 -9.86 7.41 0.37
CA GLN A 79 -11.02 7.65 -0.49
C GLN A 79 -12.31 7.32 0.25
N GLY A 80 -13.39 8.06 -0.02
CA GLY A 80 -14.74 7.69 0.43
C GLY A 80 -15.39 6.62 -0.45
N ASP A 81 -16.62 6.23 -0.13
CA ASP A 81 -17.39 5.21 -0.87
C ASP A 81 -17.96 5.71 -2.22
N VAL A 82 -17.80 6.99 -2.53
CA VAL A 82 -18.30 7.60 -3.77
C VAL A 82 -17.31 7.36 -4.91
N LYS A 83 -17.67 6.45 -5.83
CA LYS A 83 -16.82 6.00 -6.95
C LYS A 83 -16.26 7.10 -7.86
N THR A 84 -16.90 8.27 -7.91
CA THR A 84 -16.46 9.40 -8.76
C THR A 84 -15.44 10.29 -8.07
N GLN A 85 -15.27 10.16 -6.75
CA GLN A 85 -14.29 10.93 -6.00
C GLN A 85 -12.89 10.38 -6.26
N LYS A 86 -11.93 11.25 -6.58
CA LYS A 86 -10.52 10.83 -6.72
C LYS A 86 -9.93 10.50 -5.34
N PRO A 87 -9.06 9.47 -5.23
CA PRO A 87 -8.31 9.22 -4.01
C PRO A 87 -7.49 10.46 -3.60
N TYR A 88 -7.49 10.77 -2.31
CA TYR A 88 -6.73 11.87 -1.74
C TYR A 88 -5.37 11.36 -1.23
N PRO A 89 -4.24 11.87 -1.74
CA PRO A 89 -2.92 11.42 -1.30
C PRO A 89 -2.60 11.93 0.10
N ILE A 90 -2.13 11.03 0.96
CA ILE A 90 -1.73 11.35 2.35
C ILE A 90 -0.26 11.05 2.62
N ILE A 91 0.35 10.11 1.89
CA ILE A 91 1.77 9.77 2.01
C ILE A 91 2.43 9.87 0.63
N ASP A 92 3.62 10.45 0.57
CA ASP A 92 4.42 10.62 -0.64
C ASP A 92 5.21 9.34 -1.01
N ARG A 93 5.99 9.44 -2.09
CA ARG A 93 6.84 8.34 -2.58
C ARG A 93 7.94 7.88 -1.61
N ASN A 94 8.24 8.69 -0.59
CA ASN A 94 9.30 8.47 0.38
C ASN A 94 8.78 7.96 1.73
N GLY A 95 7.46 7.87 1.91
CA GLY A 95 6.86 7.53 3.20
C GLY A 95 6.59 8.76 4.09
N CYS A 96 6.69 9.97 3.54
CA CYS A 96 6.44 11.22 4.25
C CYS A 96 5.00 11.68 4.07
N THR A 97 4.43 12.28 5.11
CA THR A 97 3.03 12.68 5.11
C THR A 97 2.86 14.04 4.43
N PHE A 98 1.76 14.20 3.70
CA PHE A 98 1.28 15.50 3.25
C PHE A 98 0.42 16.19 4.31
N GLU A 99 -0.06 15.43 5.31
CA GLU A 99 -1.07 15.85 6.27
C GLU A 99 -0.59 15.65 7.72
N PRO A 100 0.43 16.39 8.19
CA PRO A 100 1.06 16.17 9.50
C PRO A 100 0.12 16.32 10.70
N SER A 101 -1.03 16.96 10.53
CA SER A 101 -2.06 17.08 11.59
C SER A 101 -3.03 15.89 11.64
N LEU A 102 -3.07 15.06 10.60
CA LEU A 102 -4.03 13.95 10.47
C LEU A 102 -3.35 12.59 10.33
N PHE A 103 -2.19 12.53 9.68
CA PHE A 103 -1.47 11.29 9.44
C PHE A 103 0.02 11.51 9.70
N GLU A 104 0.60 10.61 10.48
CA GLU A 104 2.03 10.55 10.68
C GLU A 104 2.77 10.04 9.45
N HIS A 105 4.09 10.22 9.47
CA HIS A 105 4.97 9.53 8.54
C HIS A 105 4.82 8.01 8.67
N VAL A 106 5.23 7.27 7.63
CA VAL A 106 5.36 5.82 7.73
C VAL A 106 6.37 5.48 8.82
N GLN A 107 5.93 4.72 9.81
CA GLN A 107 6.75 4.19 10.89
C GLN A 107 7.03 2.72 10.61
N TYR A 108 8.28 2.29 10.73
CA TYR A 108 8.65 0.89 10.56
C TYR A 108 8.92 0.28 11.93
N LEU A 109 8.13 -0.74 12.28
CA LEU A 109 8.26 -1.49 13.54
C LEU A 109 9.36 -2.56 13.41
N ASP A 110 9.50 -3.12 12.20
CA ASP A 110 10.56 -4.02 11.80
C ASP A 110 10.75 -3.94 10.27
N ASP A 111 11.59 -4.81 9.70
CA ASP A 111 11.92 -4.78 8.28
C ASP A 111 10.74 -5.05 7.34
N PHE A 112 9.69 -5.71 7.82
CA PHE A 112 8.50 -6.14 7.06
C PHE A 112 7.17 -5.72 7.69
N THR A 113 7.21 -4.95 8.78
CA THR A 113 6.03 -4.38 9.43
C THR A 113 6.16 -2.86 9.50
N ALA A 114 5.18 -2.18 8.90
CA ALA A 114 5.06 -0.73 8.93
C ALA A 114 3.70 -0.32 9.49
N GLY A 115 3.56 0.96 9.83
CA GLY A 115 2.26 1.55 9.98
C GLY A 115 2.27 3.07 9.96
N ILE A 116 1.06 3.62 9.92
CA ILE A 116 0.80 5.05 9.87
C ILE A 116 -0.17 5.37 11.01
N PHE A 117 0.24 6.26 11.89
CA PHE A 117 -0.60 6.73 12.99
C PHE A 117 -1.52 7.85 12.52
N ASN A 118 -2.78 7.78 12.93
CA ASN A 118 -3.81 8.75 12.62
C ASN A 118 -4.48 9.15 13.95
N PRO A 119 -4.04 10.27 14.57
CA PRO A 119 -4.59 10.71 15.85
C PRO A 119 -6.06 11.13 15.74
N VAL A 120 -6.47 11.60 14.56
CA VAL A 120 -7.83 12.07 14.30
C VAL A 120 -8.40 11.35 13.09
N PRO A 121 -9.32 10.39 13.28
CA PRO A 121 -10.03 9.72 12.20
C PRO A 121 -10.74 10.72 11.29
N ILE A 122 -10.61 10.50 9.99
CA ILE A 122 -11.23 11.33 8.98
C ILE A 122 -12.54 10.70 8.49
N ARG A 123 -13.43 11.57 8.00
CA ARG A 123 -14.55 11.14 7.16
C ARG A 123 -14.67 12.07 5.97
N PHE A 124 -15.12 11.53 4.85
CA PHE A 124 -15.47 12.35 3.70
C PHE A 124 -16.89 12.91 3.86
N ARG A 125 -17.10 14.14 3.40
CA ARG A 125 -18.42 14.77 3.46
C ARG A 125 -19.34 14.13 2.41
N GLY A 126 -20.54 13.74 2.81
CA GLY A 126 -21.53 13.18 1.89
C GLY A 126 -21.32 11.71 1.52
N THR A 127 -20.49 10.99 2.29
CA THR A 127 -20.17 9.57 2.09
C THR A 127 -20.74 8.73 3.24
N LYS A 128 -20.86 7.40 3.06
CA LYS A 128 -21.36 6.48 4.10
C LYS A 128 -20.29 6.13 5.14
N SER A 129 -19.61 7.13 5.71
CA SER A 129 -18.60 6.98 6.79
C SER A 129 -17.49 5.95 6.56
N GLU A 130 -17.41 5.30 5.40
CA GLU A 130 -16.38 4.38 5.00
C GLU A 130 -15.22 5.18 4.40
N VAL A 131 -14.01 4.82 4.81
CA VAL A 131 -12.77 5.36 4.27
C VAL A 131 -11.93 4.18 3.82
N GLN A 132 -11.69 4.12 2.52
CA GLN A 132 -10.76 3.18 1.92
C GLN A 132 -9.36 3.75 2.04
N PHE A 133 -8.45 2.93 2.56
CA PHE A 133 -7.05 3.27 2.75
C PHE A 133 -6.22 2.34 1.88
N GLU A 134 -5.35 2.91 1.05
CA GLU A 134 -4.51 2.17 0.11
C GLU A 134 -3.09 2.72 0.14
N CYS A 135 -2.09 1.84 0.04
CA CYS A 135 -0.68 2.20 -0.07
C CYS A 135 0.01 1.31 -1.09
N GLN A 136 1.05 1.84 -1.74
CA GLN A 136 1.99 1.02 -2.50
C GLN A 136 2.98 0.35 -1.53
N THR A 137 3.12 -0.96 -1.67
CA THR A 137 4.08 -1.77 -0.90
C THR A 137 5.05 -2.44 -1.86
N THR A 138 6.35 -2.27 -1.63
CA THR A 138 7.40 -2.79 -2.51
C THR A 138 8.51 -3.40 -1.69
N LEU A 139 9.06 -4.53 -2.14
CA LEU A 139 10.26 -5.11 -1.55
C LEU A 139 11.50 -4.54 -2.24
N ILE A 140 12.35 -3.86 -1.49
CA ILE A 140 13.63 -3.31 -1.96
C ILE A 140 14.79 -4.21 -1.50
N PRO A 141 15.72 -4.60 -2.39
CA PRO A 141 16.89 -5.38 -2.00
C PRO A 141 17.76 -4.64 -0.98
N THR A 142 18.30 -5.37 0.00
CA THR A 142 19.25 -4.84 0.98
C THR A 142 20.44 -5.79 1.17
N LYS A 143 21.59 -5.24 1.55
CA LYS A 143 22.79 -6.00 1.95
C LYS A 143 23.06 -5.90 3.46
N GLY A 144 22.18 -5.24 4.20
CA GLY A 144 22.34 -4.95 5.62
C GLY A 144 21.05 -4.38 6.22
N PRO A 145 21.12 -3.55 7.26
CA PRO A 145 19.95 -2.91 7.85
C PRO A 145 19.15 -2.13 6.81
N CYS A 146 17.83 -2.10 6.97
CA CYS A 146 16.96 -1.41 6.03
C CYS A 146 17.07 0.11 6.15
N GLU A 147 17.72 0.76 5.18
CA GLU A 147 17.80 2.22 5.12
C GLU A 147 16.44 2.84 4.79
N ARG A 148 15.95 3.73 5.66
CA ARG A 148 14.67 4.43 5.50
C ARG A 148 14.92 5.91 5.28
N LYS A 149 14.17 6.51 4.36
CA LYS A 149 14.22 7.96 4.18
C LYS A 149 13.66 8.65 5.41
N ARG A 150 14.35 9.69 5.87
CA ARG A 150 13.91 10.52 6.98
C ARG A 150 13.02 11.64 6.46
N CYS A 151 11.87 11.78 7.09
CA CYS A 151 10.97 12.91 6.88
C CYS A 151 11.32 14.05 7.85
N VAL A 152 10.89 15.26 7.54
CA VAL A 152 11.05 16.41 8.44
C VAL A 152 10.10 16.22 9.62
N SER A 153 10.59 16.39 10.85
CA SER A 153 9.79 16.23 12.07
C SER A 153 8.52 17.07 12.06
N ASN A 154 7.40 16.47 12.50
CA ASN A 154 6.12 17.13 12.75
C ASN A 154 5.77 17.09 14.26
N GLU A 155 4.56 17.54 14.64
CA GLU A 155 4.14 17.67 16.03
C GLU A 155 4.09 16.32 16.78
N TYR A 156 3.63 15.22 16.16
CA TYR A 156 3.52 13.92 16.83
C TYR A 156 4.75 13.01 16.65
N SER A 157 5.57 13.20 15.61
CA SER A 157 6.84 12.46 15.44
C SER A 157 7.95 12.91 16.40
N LYS A 158 7.76 14.05 17.11
CA LYS A 158 8.64 14.45 18.23
C LYS A 158 8.41 13.63 19.50
N GLU A 159 7.20 13.11 19.71
CA GLU A 159 6.86 12.33 20.92
C GLU A 159 7.15 10.84 20.77
N ALA A 160 7.13 10.30 19.54
CA ALA A 160 7.47 8.91 19.26
C ALA A 160 8.97 8.55 19.47
N ASN A 161 9.84 9.55 19.62
CA ASN A 161 11.29 9.37 19.85
C ASN A 161 11.73 9.63 21.30
N LEU A 162 10.81 9.80 22.26
CA LEU A 162 11.15 10.03 23.66
C LEU A 162 11.20 8.75 24.52
N ASN A 163 10.83 7.59 23.97
CA ASN A 163 10.78 6.32 24.69
C ASN A 163 11.44 5.14 23.93
N HIS A 164 12.66 5.33 23.43
CA HIS A 164 13.57 4.22 23.07
C HIS A 164 15.01 4.54 23.44
#